data_AF-A0A1G0RVM3-F1
#
_entry.id   AF-A0A1G0RVM3-F1
#
_cell.length_a   1.000
_cell.length_b   1.000
_cell.length_c   1.000
_cell.angle_alpha   90.00
_cell.angle_beta   90.00
_cell.angle_gamma   90.00
#
_symmetry.space_group_name_H-M   'P 1'
#
loop_
_entity.id
_entity.type
_entity.pdbx_description
1 polymer ?
#
loop_
_entity_poly.entity_id
_entity_poly.type
_entity_poly.pdbx_seq_one_letter_code
_entity_poly.pdbx_strand_id
1 'polypeptide(L)'
;MLAEHITDPEQFHRNILSCLTNNGLALHYFPTLYAFPFLVNYLMPERLADILLHMFETRDRFQHAKFPAYYRWCRGPTHKQINRFISLGYDVVEYRGFFGHGYYNKIKVLDKINRIKATYLLKHPNPIFTSYAYVVLRKI
;
A
#
# COMPACT_ATOMS: atom_id res chain seq x y z
N MET A 1 5.38 -1.72 -5.84
CA MET A 1 5.44 -2.84 -4.88
C MET A 1 4.39 -3.87 -5.27
N LEU A 2 4.75 -5.16 -5.34
CA LEU A 2 3.92 -6.21 -5.97
C LEU A 2 2.42 -6.14 -5.60
N ALA A 3 2.09 -6.09 -4.31
CA ALA A 3 0.71 -6.18 -3.82
C ALA A 3 -0.23 -5.10 -4.41
N GLU A 4 0.27 -3.92 -4.74
CA GLU A 4 -0.57 -2.84 -5.29
C GLU A 4 -1.04 -3.14 -6.72
N HIS A 5 -0.36 -4.03 -7.43
CA HIS A 5 -0.64 -4.41 -8.82
C HIS A 5 -1.46 -5.71 -8.94
N ILE A 6 -1.82 -6.33 -7.82
CA ILE A 6 -2.60 -7.57 -7.81
C ILE A 6 -4.09 -7.26 -8.02
N THR A 7 -4.68 -7.89 -9.04
CA THR A 7 -6.10 -7.76 -9.40
C THR A 7 -7.01 -8.57 -8.48
N ASP A 8 -6.55 -9.75 -8.06
CA ASP A 8 -7.24 -10.64 -7.13
C ASP A 8 -6.36 -10.92 -5.90
N PRO A 9 -6.48 -10.08 -4.84
CA PRO A 9 -5.68 -10.27 -3.64
C PRO A 9 -6.08 -11.53 -2.87
N GLU A 10 -7.33 -11.98 -2.99
CA GLU A 10 -7.77 -13.18 -2.28
C GLU A 10 -7.07 -14.42 -2.86
N GLN A 11 -7.11 -14.58 -4.17
CA GLN A 11 -6.40 -15.68 -4.84
C GLN A 11 -4.89 -15.59 -4.62
N PHE A 12 -4.30 -14.39 -4.64
CA PHE A 12 -2.89 -14.18 -4.31
C PHE A 12 -2.53 -14.74 -2.93
N HIS A 13 -3.34 -14.45 -1.92
CA HIS A 13 -3.14 -14.95 -0.56
C HIS A 13 -3.42 -16.45 -0.43
N ARG A 14 -4.43 -16.99 -1.13
CA ARG A 14 -4.67 -18.45 -1.19
C ARG A 14 -3.47 -19.20 -1.78
N ASN A 15 -2.86 -18.65 -2.84
CA ASN A 15 -1.66 -19.22 -3.43
C ASN A 15 -0.49 -19.23 -2.44
N ILE A 16 -0.28 -18.12 -1.71
CA ILE A 16 0.77 -18.06 -0.68
C ILE A 16 0.52 -19.10 0.41
N LEU A 17 -0.71 -19.21 0.93
CA LEU A 17 -1.08 -20.26 1.91
C LEU A 17 -0.76 -21.67 1.42
N SER A 18 -0.99 -21.94 0.14
CA SER A 18 -0.71 -23.25 -0.45
C SER A 18 0.79 -23.58 -0.45
N CYS A 19 1.65 -22.57 -0.57
CA CYS A 19 3.10 -22.72 -0.55
C CYS A 19 3.69 -22.81 0.86
N LEU A 20 2.98 -22.35 1.89
CA LEU A 20 3.47 -22.38 3.27
C LEU A 20 3.33 -23.78 3.88
N THR A 21 4.34 -24.20 4.64
CA THR A 21 4.22 -25.30 5.59
C THR A 21 3.32 -24.91 6.76
N ASN A 22 2.87 -25.89 7.55
CA ASN A 22 2.13 -25.62 8.78
C ASN A 22 2.99 -24.75 9.72
N ASN A 23 2.39 -23.71 10.31
CA ASN A 23 3.08 -22.65 11.06
C ASN A 23 4.07 -21.79 10.26
N GLY A 24 4.15 -21.95 8.93
CA GLY A 24 4.95 -21.11 8.06
C GLY A 24 4.48 -19.65 8.09
N LEU A 25 5.43 -18.72 7.94
CA LEU A 25 5.17 -17.28 7.96
C LEU A 25 5.19 -16.67 6.56
N ALA A 26 4.24 -15.80 6.28
CA ALA A 26 4.28 -14.87 5.15
C ALA A 26 4.42 -13.43 5.68
N LEU A 27 5.37 -12.69 5.11
CA LEU A 27 5.57 -11.28 5.40
C LEU A 27 5.31 -10.47 4.13
N HIS A 28 4.44 -9.47 4.24
CA HIS A 28 4.19 -8.52 3.16
C HIS A 28 4.42 -7.11 3.64
N TYR A 29 5.08 -6.31 2.81
CA TYR A 29 5.19 -4.87 2.95
C TYR A 29 4.60 -4.21 1.70
N PHE A 30 3.68 -3.27 1.88
CA PHE A 30 2.95 -2.67 0.77
C PHE A 30 2.53 -1.22 1.05
N PRO A 31 2.37 -0.40 -0.01
CA PRO A 31 1.79 0.93 0.12
C PRO A 31 0.29 0.78 0.36
N THR A 32 -0.30 1.65 1.18
CA THR A 32 -1.74 1.62 1.41
C THR A 32 -2.44 2.70 0.59
N LEU A 33 -3.67 2.43 0.15
CA LEU A 33 -4.43 3.29 -0.77
C LEU A 33 -4.53 4.76 -0.31
N TYR A 34 -4.47 5.00 1.00
CA TYR A 34 -4.76 6.29 1.61
C TYR A 34 -3.54 7.19 1.83
N ALA A 35 -2.37 6.86 1.29
CA ALA A 35 -1.41 7.90 1.02
C ALA A 35 -2.00 8.79 -0.10
N PHE A 36 -2.22 10.08 0.20
CA PHE A 36 -2.85 11.04 -0.72
C PHE A 36 -2.29 11.03 -2.17
N PRO A 37 -0.98 10.80 -2.45
CA PRO A 37 -0.49 10.64 -3.82
C PRO A 37 -1.05 9.41 -4.55
N PHE A 38 -1.36 8.33 -3.83
CA PHE A 38 -1.93 7.11 -4.40
C PHE A 38 -3.42 7.24 -4.70
N LEU A 39 -4.14 8.03 -3.89
CA LEU A 39 -5.52 8.40 -4.20
C LEU A 39 -5.59 9.22 -5.50
N VAL A 40 -4.62 10.12 -5.71
CA VAL A 40 -4.47 10.85 -6.98
C VAL A 40 -4.13 9.90 -8.12
N ASN A 41 -3.20 8.95 -7.97
CA ASN A 41 -2.93 7.91 -8.99
C ASN A 41 -4.14 7.00 -9.28
N TYR A 42 -4.98 6.71 -8.28
CA TYR A 42 -6.16 5.85 -8.40
C TYR A 42 -7.34 6.58 -9.06
N LEU A 43 -7.47 7.89 -8.85
CA LEU A 43 -8.55 8.72 -9.41
C LEU A 43 -8.17 9.40 -10.73
N MET A 44 -6.88 9.55 -11.03
CA MET A 44 -6.43 10.16 -12.28
C MET A 44 -6.50 9.15 -13.44
N PRO A 45 -7.21 9.48 -14.53
CA PRO A 45 -7.10 8.74 -15.78
C PRO A 45 -5.64 8.72 -16.24
N GLU A 46 -5.14 7.57 -16.72
CA GLU A 46 -3.74 7.35 -17.12
C GLU A 46 -3.14 8.48 -17.97
N ARG A 47 -3.96 9.07 -18.86
CA ARG A 47 -3.57 10.19 -19.74
C ARG A 47 -3.14 11.46 -19.02
N LEU A 48 -3.77 11.80 -17.88
CA LEU A 48 -3.41 12.99 -17.09
C LEU A 48 -2.19 12.72 -16.20
N ALA A 49 -2.04 11.48 -15.72
CA ALA A 49 -0.86 11.07 -14.98
C ALA A 49 0.38 11.15 -15.87
N ASP A 50 0.29 10.72 -17.13
CA ASP A 50 1.38 10.81 -18.10
C ASP A 50 1.80 12.26 -18.40
N ILE A 51 0.85 13.20 -18.51
CA ILE A 51 1.15 14.61 -18.79
C ILE A 51 1.89 15.28 -17.61
N LEU A 52 1.44 15.05 -16.38
CA LEU A 52 2.11 15.59 -15.19
C LEU A 52 3.47 14.92 -14.99
N LEU A 53 3.57 13.59 -15.19
CA LEU A 53 4.83 12.86 -15.06
C LEU A 53 5.87 13.31 -16.10
N HIS A 54 5.46 13.60 -17.35
CA HIS A 54 6.34 14.12 -18.39
C HIS A 54 6.89 15.52 -18.09
N MET A 55 6.18 16.36 -17.35
CA MET A 55 6.69 17.67 -16.92
C MET A 55 7.75 17.58 -15.83
N PHE A 56 7.75 16.51 -15.01
CA PHE A 56 8.63 16.40 -13.85
C PHE A 56 9.81 15.43 -14.02
N GLU A 57 9.78 14.55 -15.02
CA GLU A 57 10.88 13.63 -15.34
C GLU A 57 10.80 13.11 -16.79
N THR A 58 11.85 13.34 -17.59
CA THR A 58 12.04 12.67 -18.89
C THR A 58 12.43 11.21 -18.65
N ARG A 59 11.46 10.29 -18.69
CA ARG A 59 11.71 8.85 -18.53
C ARG A 59 11.48 8.07 -19.82
N ASP A 60 12.37 7.12 -20.06
CA ASP A 60 12.27 6.16 -21.15
C ASP A 60 11.10 5.19 -20.92
N ARG A 61 10.12 5.21 -21.84
CA ARG A 61 8.88 4.43 -21.74
C ARG A 61 9.12 2.93 -21.82
N PHE A 62 10.23 2.48 -22.40
CA PHE A 62 10.50 1.06 -22.62
C PHE A 62 10.95 0.34 -21.34
N GLN A 63 11.63 1.06 -20.41
CA GLN A 63 12.07 0.50 -19.12
C GLN A 63 11.21 0.93 -17.92
N HIS A 64 10.32 1.88 -18.11
CA HIS A 64 9.52 2.49 -17.03
C HIS A 64 8.01 2.36 -17.24
N ALA A 65 7.58 1.36 -18.00
CA ALA A 65 6.15 1.04 -18.12
C ALA A 65 5.54 0.83 -16.73
N LYS A 66 4.56 1.66 -16.39
CA LYS A 66 3.89 1.62 -15.09
C LYS A 66 2.89 0.48 -15.11
N PHE A 67 3.08 -0.52 -14.26
CA PHE A 67 2.03 -1.53 -14.04
C PHE A 67 0.79 -0.87 -13.44
N PRO A 68 -0.42 -1.20 -13.92
CA PRO A 68 -1.66 -0.71 -13.31
C PRO A 68 -1.68 -1.00 -11.82
N ALA A 69 -2.05 0.00 -11.01
CA ALA A 69 -2.09 -0.12 -9.55
C ALA A 69 -3.55 -0.10 -9.08
N TYR A 70 -4.00 -1.22 -8.51
CA TYR A 70 -5.38 -1.43 -8.06
C TYR A 70 -5.55 -1.19 -6.55
N TYR A 71 -4.47 -1.32 -5.76
CA TYR A 71 -4.46 -1.17 -4.30
C TYR A 71 -5.54 -2.01 -3.59
N ARG A 72 -5.91 -3.16 -4.17
CA ARG A 72 -6.90 -4.07 -3.61
C ARG A 72 -6.28 -4.74 -2.38
N TRP A 73 -6.97 -4.69 -1.25
CA TRP A 73 -6.48 -5.15 0.06
C TRP A 73 -5.22 -4.43 0.58
N CYS A 74 -4.75 -3.39 -0.12
CA CYS A 74 -3.68 -2.52 0.32
C CYS A 74 -4.21 -1.45 1.31
N ARG A 75 -4.58 -1.88 2.52
CA ARG A 75 -5.11 -1.00 3.59
C ARG A 75 -4.26 -1.15 4.85
N GLY A 76 -4.43 -0.24 5.82
CA GLY A 76 -3.83 -0.42 7.15
C GLY A 76 -4.55 -1.49 7.98
N PRO A 77 -4.15 -1.68 9.26
CA PRO A 77 -4.67 -2.70 10.17
C PRO A 77 -6.09 -2.37 10.66
N THR A 78 -7.05 -2.38 9.75
CA THR A 78 -8.48 -2.24 10.05
C THR A 78 -9.07 -3.59 10.39
N HIS A 79 -10.12 -3.63 11.24
CA HIS A 79 -10.82 -4.89 11.57
C HIS A 79 -11.27 -5.65 10.32
N LYS A 80 -11.82 -4.96 9.32
CA LYS A 80 -12.24 -5.57 8.06
C LYS A 80 -11.07 -6.22 7.31
N GLN A 81 -9.89 -5.60 7.33
CA GLN A 81 -8.71 -6.13 6.64
C GLN A 81 -8.08 -7.30 7.39
N ILE A 82 -8.06 -7.25 8.73
CA ILE A 82 -7.63 -8.36 9.58
C ILE A 82 -8.54 -9.57 9.37
N ASN A 83 -9.86 -9.37 9.42
CA ASN A 83 -10.84 -10.44 9.26
C ASN A 83 -10.75 -11.13 7.89
N ARG A 84 -10.34 -10.41 6.84
CA ARG A 84 -10.08 -11.01 5.52
C ARG A 84 -8.94 -12.03 5.58
N PHE A 85 -7.82 -11.70 6.22
CA PHE A 85 -6.72 -12.64 6.38
C PHE A 85 -7.12 -13.84 7.24
N ILE A 86 -7.82 -13.60 8.34
CA ILE A 86 -8.34 -14.67 9.21
C ILE A 86 -9.27 -15.61 8.44
N SER A 87 -10.20 -15.07 7.65
CA SER A 87 -11.14 -15.88 6.86
C SER A 87 -10.48 -16.75 5.80
N LEU A 88 -9.23 -16.47 5.43
CA LEU A 88 -8.46 -17.31 4.50
C LEU A 88 -7.71 -18.46 5.19
N GLY A 89 -7.66 -18.49 6.52
CA GLY A 89 -6.91 -19.50 7.27
C GLY A 89 -5.54 -19.02 7.75
N TYR A 90 -5.32 -17.70 7.82
CA TYR A 90 -4.16 -17.15 8.50
C TYR A 90 -4.47 -16.81 9.96
N ASP A 91 -3.46 -16.97 10.81
CA ASP A 91 -3.32 -16.21 12.04
C ASP A 91 -2.55 -14.90 11.74
N VAL A 92 -3.06 -13.77 12.24
CA VAL A 92 -2.45 -12.44 12.02
C VAL A 92 -1.52 -12.14 13.18
N VAL A 93 -0.26 -12.58 13.04
CA VAL A 93 0.78 -12.43 14.06
C VAL A 93 1.08 -10.97 14.35
N GLU A 94 1.20 -10.16 13.29
CA GLU A 94 1.51 -8.74 13.43
C GLU A 94 1.01 -7.94 12.23
N TYR A 95 0.48 -6.74 12.47
CA TYR A 95 0.07 -5.83 11.40
C TYR A 95 0.29 -4.39 11.82
N ARG A 96 1.31 -3.74 11.23
CA ARG A 96 1.65 -2.34 11.55
C ARG A 96 1.48 -1.44 10.34
N GLY A 97 0.84 -0.31 10.58
CA GLY A 97 0.75 0.80 9.64
C GLY A 97 1.81 1.86 9.91
N PHE A 98 2.30 2.49 8.86
CA PHE A 98 3.22 3.62 8.91
C PHE A 98 2.54 4.90 8.41
N PHE A 99 2.94 6.04 8.97
CA PHE A 99 2.44 7.35 8.58
C PHE A 99 3.53 8.18 7.92
N GLY A 100 3.16 8.92 6.87
CA GLY A 100 4.07 9.80 6.14
C GLY A 100 4.72 9.12 4.93
N HIS A 101 5.27 9.94 4.05
CA HIS A 101 5.90 9.51 2.79
C HIS A 101 6.75 10.65 2.19
N GLY A 102 7.70 10.31 1.32
CA GLY A 102 8.59 11.28 0.65
C GLY A 102 8.09 11.89 -0.66
N TYR A 103 6.87 11.56 -1.13
CA TYR A 103 6.40 12.01 -2.45
C TYR A 103 6.33 13.53 -2.64
N TYR A 104 6.26 14.31 -1.56
CA TYR A 104 6.14 15.76 -1.64
C TYR A 104 7.45 16.52 -1.42
N ASN A 105 8.58 15.82 -1.32
CA ASN A 105 9.88 16.44 -1.06
C ASN A 105 10.23 17.56 -2.06
N LYS A 106 9.76 17.47 -3.31
CA LYS A 106 9.97 18.51 -4.34
C LYS A 106 9.14 19.79 -4.11
N ILE A 107 8.03 19.72 -3.37
CA ILE A 107 7.11 20.85 -3.11
C ILE A 107 7.06 21.12 -1.60
N LYS A 108 7.91 22.04 -1.12
CA LYS A 108 8.15 22.30 0.32
C LYS A 108 6.87 22.50 1.15
N VAL A 109 5.87 23.18 0.59
CA VAL A 109 4.59 23.42 1.30
C VAL A 109 3.83 22.12 1.52
N LEU A 110 3.72 21.27 0.48
CA LEU A 110 3.05 19.98 0.57
C LEU A 110 3.82 19.01 1.48
N ASP A 111 5.15 19.03 1.44
CA ASP A 111 5.97 18.24 2.35
C ASP A 111 5.71 18.63 3.81
N LYS A 112 5.72 19.93 4.12
CA LYS A 112 5.44 20.43 5.48
C LYS A 112 4.07 19.97 5.97
N ILE A 113 3.03 20.08 5.14
CA ILE A 113 1.67 19.61 5.48
C ILE A 113 1.68 18.10 5.75
N ASN A 114 2.33 17.30 4.90
CA ASN A 114 2.40 15.85 5.08
C ASN A 114 3.15 15.46 6.35
N ARG A 115 4.25 16.15 6.69
CA ARG A 115 4.99 15.92 7.93
C ARG A 115 4.15 16.27 9.16
N ILE A 116 3.44 17.40 9.16
CA ILE A 116 2.52 17.77 10.25
C ILE A 116 1.44 16.70 10.43
N LYS A 117 0.80 16.28 9.33
CA LYS A 117 -0.20 15.20 9.34
C LYS A 117 0.39 13.91 9.91
N ALA A 118 1.58 13.50 9.47
CA ALA A 118 2.24 12.28 9.93
C ALA A 118 2.56 12.36 11.43
N THR A 119 3.11 13.49 11.92
CA THR A 119 3.37 13.70 13.35
C THR A 119 2.09 13.66 14.18
N TYR A 120 0.98 14.21 13.68
CA TYR A 120 -0.31 14.09 14.34
C TYR A 120 -0.78 12.63 14.41
N LEU A 121 -0.73 11.89 13.30
CA LEU A 121 -1.15 10.49 13.24
C LEU A 121 -0.25 9.56 14.06
N LEU A 122 1.01 9.90 14.31
CA LEU A 122 1.86 9.17 15.24
C LEU A 122 1.35 9.26 16.69
N LYS A 123 0.75 10.39 17.07
CA LYS A 123 0.14 10.60 18.41
C LYS A 123 -1.29 10.08 18.49
N HIS A 124 -2.01 10.14 17.37
CA HIS A 124 -3.39 9.68 17.24
C HIS A 124 -3.52 8.72 16.06
N PRO A 125 -3.07 7.45 16.20
CA PRO A 125 -3.04 6.50 15.10
C PRO A 125 -4.43 6.21 14.56
N ASN A 126 -4.55 6.25 13.23
CA ASN A 126 -5.74 5.81 12.54
C ASN A 126 -5.34 4.89 11.37
N PRO A 127 -5.78 3.62 11.36
CA PRO A 127 -5.36 2.63 10.36
C PRO A 127 -5.80 2.99 8.93
N ILE A 128 -6.81 3.84 8.79
CA ILE A 128 -7.28 4.33 7.50
C ILE A 128 -6.25 5.26 6.87
N PHE A 129 -5.54 6.09 7.63
CA PHE A 129 -4.61 7.10 7.09
C PHE A 129 -3.15 6.65 6.99
N THR A 130 -2.93 5.34 7.00
CA THR A 130 -1.60 4.78 6.76
C THR A 130 -1.13 5.13 5.36
N SER A 131 0.20 5.22 5.18
CA SER A 131 0.84 5.38 3.88
C SER A 131 1.48 4.07 3.39
N TYR A 132 1.96 3.27 4.34
CA TYR A 132 2.49 1.92 4.14
C TYR A 132 2.00 1.02 5.26
N ALA A 133 2.08 -0.28 5.06
CA ALA A 133 1.93 -1.24 6.13
C ALA A 133 2.78 -2.47 5.88
N TYR A 134 3.17 -3.16 6.95
CA TYR A 134 3.52 -4.58 6.85
C TYR A 134 2.54 -5.44 7.62
N VAL A 135 2.41 -6.68 7.17
CA VAL A 135 1.68 -7.73 7.88
C VAL A 135 2.53 -9.00 7.90
N VAL A 136 2.53 -9.65 9.06
CA VAL A 136 3.09 -10.98 9.30
C VAL A 136 1.92 -11.91 9.54
N LEU A 137 1.79 -12.91 8.68
CA LEU A 137 0.72 -13.88 8.68
C LEU A 137 1.32 -15.27 8.91
N ARG A 138 0.62 -16.11 9.68
CA ARG A 138 1.01 -17.50 9.93
C ARG A 138 -0.06 -18.44 9.38
N LYS A 139 0.35 -19.50 8.69
CA LYS A 139 -0.59 -20.56 8.30
C LYS A 139 -0.97 -21.38 9.53
N ILE A 140 -2.28 -21.50 9.76
CA ILE A 140 -2.88 -22.40 10.75
C ILE A 140 -2.96 -23.80 10.15
#